data_AF-A0A934YCJ3-F1
#
_entry.id   AF-A0A934YCJ3-F1
#
_cell.length_a   1.000
_cell.length_b   1.000
_cell.length_c   1.000
_cell.angle_alpha   90.00
_cell.angle_beta   90.00
_cell.angle_gamma   90.00
#
_symmetry.space_group_name_H-M   'P 1'
#
loop_
_entity.id
_entity.type
_entity.pdbx_description
1 polymer ?
#
loop_
_entity_poly.entity_id
_entity_poly.type
_entity_poly.pdbx_seq_one_letter_code
_entity_poly.pdbx_strand_id
1 'polypeptide(L)'
;MIKSNPIILGIDPGTIKMGFALVRFNKPLPELLEYGTLNLKHITNPHEKLHQIFMKIELLTQKFNANEFAIEAPFFGKNIQSMLKLGRAQGVAISAAMYFGLTTAEYSPRKIKQSVAGNGNASKEQVARMIEKQFGIDLSDASLDATDALSVALCHAFCRDTLSGTSKSKGWADFIKENPGKVKL
;
A
#
# COMPACT_ATOMS: atom_id res chain seq x y z
N MET A 1 8.88 24.41 -14.88
CA MET A 1 9.29 23.59 -13.71
C MET A 1 9.08 22.13 -14.08
N ILE A 2 10.15 21.33 -14.11
CA ILE A 2 10.02 19.88 -14.31
C ILE A 2 9.34 19.33 -13.05
N LYS A 3 8.11 18.79 -13.18
CA LYS A 3 7.47 18.10 -12.05
C LYS A 3 8.33 16.88 -11.71
N SER A 4 8.94 16.89 -10.53
CA SER A 4 9.59 15.70 -9.98
C SER A 4 8.56 14.57 -9.88
N ASN A 5 8.97 13.34 -10.19
CA ASN A 5 8.05 12.22 -10.10
C ASN A 5 7.52 12.03 -8.66
N PRO A 6 6.25 11.62 -8.49
CA PRO A 6 5.67 11.36 -7.18
C PRO A 6 6.49 10.39 -6.33
N ILE A 7 6.48 10.60 -5.02
CA ILE A 7 7.07 9.69 -4.04
C ILE A 7 5.93 9.19 -3.17
N ILE A 8 5.76 7.88 -3.20
CA ILE A 8 4.64 7.16 -2.61
C ILE A 8 5.13 6.51 -1.32
N LEU A 9 4.47 6.84 -0.21
CA LEU A 9 4.63 6.18 1.08
C LEU A 9 3.56 5.08 1.22
N GLY A 10 3.97 3.82 1.14
CA GLY A 10 3.13 2.65 1.42
C GLY A 10 3.23 2.23 2.88
N ILE A 11 2.08 1.94 3.50
CA ILE A 11 1.97 1.48 4.89
C ILE A 11 1.20 0.17 4.96
N ASP A 12 1.78 -0.80 5.68
CA ASP A 12 1.06 -1.95 6.23
C ASP A 12 0.83 -1.69 7.74
N PRO A 13 -0.39 -1.31 8.14
CA PRO A 13 -0.68 -0.86 9.49
C PRO A 13 -0.73 -2.03 10.48
N GLY A 14 -0.13 -1.84 11.66
CA GLY A 14 -0.26 -2.81 12.74
C GLY A 14 0.06 -2.24 14.12
N THR A 15 -0.36 -2.98 15.15
CA THR A 15 -0.33 -2.53 16.56
C THR A 15 0.87 -3.07 17.35
N ILE A 16 1.61 -3.98 16.73
CA ILE A 16 2.86 -4.58 17.25
C ILE A 16 4.02 -4.22 16.32
N LYS A 17 3.79 -4.29 15.01
CA LYS A 17 4.69 -3.87 13.95
C LYS A 17 3.89 -3.09 12.93
N MET A 18 4.50 -2.09 12.31
CA MET A 18 3.95 -1.38 11.16
C MET A 18 4.99 -1.38 10.07
N GLY A 19 4.68 -1.96 8.92
CA GLY A 19 5.52 -1.91 7.74
C GLY A 19 5.44 -0.55 7.08
N PHE A 20 6.55 -0.09 6.50
CA PHE A 20 6.58 1.08 5.64
C PHE A 20 7.49 0.86 4.44
N ALA A 21 7.16 1.49 3.32
CA ALA A 21 7.99 1.53 2.14
C ALA A 21 7.82 2.86 1.39
N LEU A 22 8.89 3.35 0.78
CA LEU A 22 8.92 4.53 -0.05
C LEU A 22 9.38 4.14 -1.44
N VAL A 23 8.56 4.44 -2.43
CA VAL A 23 8.89 4.23 -3.84
C VAL A 23 8.71 5.54 -4.60
N ARG A 24 9.68 5.88 -5.44
CA ARG A 24 9.53 6.96 -6.41
C ARG A 24 8.86 6.38 -7.64
N PHE A 25 7.76 6.99 -8.08
CA PHE A 25 7.19 6.67 -9.37
C PHE A 25 8.24 6.98 -10.45
N ASN A 26 8.50 6.03 -11.33
CA ASN A 26 9.38 6.26 -12.47
C ASN A 26 8.97 5.33 -13.62
N LYS A 27 9.35 5.68 -14.85
CA LYS A 27 9.15 4.83 -16.02
C LYS A 27 10.51 4.25 -16.46
N PRO A 28 10.58 2.96 -16.84
CA PRO A 28 9.47 1.99 -16.95
C PRO A 28 9.05 1.35 -15.62
N LEU A 29 9.86 1.42 -14.57
CA LEU A 29 9.58 0.80 -13.27
C LEU A 29 9.78 1.80 -12.12
N PRO A 30 9.02 1.69 -11.02
CA PRO A 30 9.27 2.49 -9.83
C PRO A 30 10.68 2.25 -9.27
N GLU A 31 11.23 3.24 -8.57
CA GLU A 31 12.51 3.16 -7.86
C GLU A 31 12.23 2.97 -6.36
N LEU A 32 12.90 1.99 -5.72
CA LEU A 32 12.79 1.77 -4.28
C LEU A 32 13.72 2.74 -3.53
N LEU A 33 13.18 3.52 -2.60
CA LEU A 33 13.95 4.51 -1.83
C LEU A 33 14.30 4.02 -0.42
N GLU A 34 13.31 3.51 0.32
CA GLU A 34 13.50 2.97 1.66
C GLU A 34 12.36 2.01 1.99
N TYR A 35 12.63 0.98 2.80
CA TYR A 35 11.60 0.13 3.37
C TYR A 35 12.03 -0.35 4.75
N GLY A 36 11.08 -0.77 5.57
CA GLY A 36 11.37 -1.30 6.88
C GLY A 36 10.14 -1.46 7.74
N THR A 37 10.36 -1.69 9.03
CA THR A 37 9.30 -1.92 10.00
C THR A 37 9.53 -1.10 11.25
N LEU A 38 8.48 -0.40 11.69
CA LEU A 38 8.41 0.22 13.00
C LEU A 38 7.97 -0.84 14.03
N ASN A 39 8.86 -1.21 14.94
CA ASN A 39 8.57 -2.17 16.00
C ASN A 39 7.96 -1.46 17.23
N LEU A 40 6.68 -1.69 17.48
CA LEU A 40 5.90 -1.12 18.58
C LEU A 40 5.73 -2.09 19.75
N LYS A 41 6.33 -3.30 19.69
CA LYS A 41 6.14 -4.37 20.68
C LYS A 41 6.55 -3.95 22.10
N HIS A 42 7.61 -3.16 22.22
CA HIS A 42 8.19 -2.74 23.50
C HIS A 42 7.41 -1.61 24.19
N ILE A 43 6.49 -0.95 23.48
CA ILE A 43 5.67 0.13 24.00
C ILE A 43 4.42 -0.48 24.63
N THR A 44 4.17 -0.20 25.90
CA THR A 44 3.01 -0.73 26.63
C THR A 44 1.78 0.15 26.47
N ASN A 45 1.97 1.48 26.47
CA ASN A 45 0.89 2.44 26.34
C ASN A 45 0.33 2.49 24.89
N PRO A 46 -0.96 2.21 24.67
CA PRO A 46 -1.54 2.20 23.33
C PRO A 46 -1.54 3.58 22.66
N HIS A 47 -1.62 4.68 23.42
CA HIS A 47 -1.61 6.03 22.85
C HIS A 47 -0.21 6.44 22.38
N GLU A 48 0.83 6.05 23.12
CA GLU A 48 2.22 6.25 22.68
C GLU A 48 2.51 5.49 21.38
N LYS A 49 1.96 4.29 21.19
CA LYS A 49 2.08 3.58 19.91
C LYS A 49 1.51 4.39 18.74
N LEU A 50 0.32 4.97 18.94
CA LEU A 50 -0.32 5.82 17.94
C LEU A 50 0.52 7.06 17.65
N HIS A 51 1.06 7.69 18.70
CA HIS A 51 1.97 8.82 18.54
C HIS A 51 3.23 8.44 17.74
N GLN A 52 3.84 7.28 18.01
CA GLN A 52 5.01 6.79 17.26
C GLN A 52 4.69 6.52 15.78
N ILE A 53 3.48 6.03 15.47
CA ILE A 53 3.01 5.88 14.08
C ILE A 53 2.97 7.25 13.39
N PHE A 54 2.37 8.25 14.04
CA PHE A 54 2.30 9.61 13.52
C PHE A 54 3.70 10.18 13.26
N MET A 55 4.59 10.12 14.27
CA MET A 55 5.97 10.62 14.17
C MET A 55 6.76 9.91 13.09
N LYS A 56 6.55 8.60 12.89
CA LYS A 56 7.22 7.86 11.82
C LYS A 56 6.77 8.32 10.44
N ILE A 57 5.47 8.58 10.25
CA ILE A 57 4.94 9.10 8.99
C ILE A 57 5.46 10.51 8.72
N GLU A 58 5.50 11.37 9.74
CA GLU A 58 6.12 12.69 9.66
C GLU A 58 7.57 12.58 9.18
N LEU A 59 8.37 11.76 9.86
CA LEU A 59 9.79 11.58 9.55
C LEU A 59 10.00 11.13 8.11
N LEU A 60 9.27 10.09 7.67
CA LEU A 60 9.38 9.56 6.32
C LEU A 60 8.93 10.58 5.27
N THR A 61 7.85 11.30 5.56
CA THR A 61 7.32 12.34 4.68
C THR A 61 8.32 13.47 4.49
N GLN A 62 8.86 14.02 5.57
CA GLN A 62 9.80 15.14 5.51
C GLN A 62 11.15 14.72 4.92
N LYS A 63 11.68 13.55 5.31
CA LYS A 63 12.96 13.05 4.83
C LYS A 63 12.98 12.86 3.31
N PHE A 64 11.88 12.37 2.74
CA PHE A 64 11.82 12.04 1.31
C PHE A 64 11.01 13.02 0.47
N ASN A 65 10.32 13.99 1.06
CA ASN A 65 9.31 14.82 0.40
C ASN A 65 8.22 13.95 -0.27
N ALA A 66 7.70 12.98 0.48
CA ALA A 66 6.59 12.14 0.02
C ALA A 66 5.34 13.00 -0.24
N ASN A 67 4.60 12.68 -1.30
CA ASN A 67 3.39 13.43 -1.71
C ASN A 67 2.17 12.53 -1.95
N GLU A 68 2.35 11.22 -1.99
CA GLU A 68 1.29 10.23 -2.10
C GLU A 68 1.41 9.22 -0.95
N PHE A 69 0.27 8.76 -0.46
CA PHE A 69 0.17 7.81 0.66
C PHE A 69 -0.76 6.67 0.27
N ALA A 70 -0.30 5.44 0.46
CA ALA A 70 -1.06 4.23 0.21
C ALA A 70 -1.09 3.36 1.46
N ILE A 71 -2.26 2.85 1.81
CA ILE A 71 -2.42 1.99 2.99
C ILE A 71 -3.25 0.75 2.67
N GLU A 72 -2.90 -0.38 3.27
CA GLU A 72 -3.75 -1.57 3.22
C GLU A 72 -5.05 -1.36 4.01
N ALA A 73 -6.18 -1.65 3.37
CA ALA A 73 -7.50 -1.61 3.99
C ALA A 73 -7.67 -2.79 4.96
N PRO A 74 -8.33 -2.60 6.11
CA PRO A 74 -8.45 -3.67 7.11
C PRO A 74 -9.28 -4.84 6.57
N PHE A 75 -8.79 -6.06 6.76
CA PHE A 75 -9.58 -7.27 6.49
C PHE A 75 -10.45 -7.64 7.69
N PHE A 76 -11.64 -8.19 7.43
CA PHE A 76 -12.60 -8.57 8.47
C PHE A 76 -12.03 -9.69 9.35
N GLY A 77 -11.66 -9.34 10.59
CA GLY A 77 -11.10 -10.27 11.57
C GLY A 77 -12.17 -10.84 12.50
N LYS A 78 -11.95 -12.06 13.03
CA LYS A 78 -12.85 -12.70 14.01
C LYS A 78 -12.87 -11.99 15.38
N ASN A 79 -11.84 -11.20 15.72
CA ASN A 79 -11.71 -10.53 17.01
C ASN A 79 -11.90 -9.00 16.89
N ILE A 80 -13.02 -8.53 17.42
CA ILE A 80 -13.44 -7.11 17.38
C ILE A 80 -12.44 -6.20 18.10
N GLN A 81 -11.84 -6.63 19.22
CA GLN A 81 -10.91 -5.79 19.97
C GLN A 81 -9.61 -5.56 19.19
N SER A 82 -9.08 -6.59 18.54
CA SER A 82 -7.91 -6.47 17.68
C SER A 82 -8.19 -5.57 16.47
N MET A 83 -9.39 -5.72 15.89
CA MET A 83 -9.85 -4.88 14.78
C MET A 83 -9.96 -3.41 15.20
N LEU A 84 -10.50 -3.11 16.39
CA LEU A 84 -10.59 -1.74 16.90
C LEU A 84 -9.20 -1.12 17.13
N LYS A 85 -8.23 -1.91 17.64
CA LYS A 85 -6.85 -1.44 17.81
C LYS A 85 -6.18 -1.15 16.46
N LEU A 86 -6.40 -2.01 15.46
CA LEU A 86 -5.91 -1.80 14.09
C LEU A 86 -6.54 -0.56 13.45
N GLY A 87 -7.86 -0.38 13.58
CA GLY A 87 -8.57 0.78 13.05
C GLY A 87 -8.07 2.10 13.64
N ARG A 88 -7.70 2.13 14.93
CA ARG A 88 -7.06 3.31 15.55
C ARG A 88 -5.70 3.61 14.93
N ALA A 89 -4.86 2.58 14.70
CA ALA A 89 -3.56 2.73 14.07
C ALA A 89 -3.70 3.26 12.62
N GLN A 90 -4.64 2.70 11.85
CA GLN A 90 -4.96 3.17 10.50
C GLN A 90 -5.46 4.61 10.50
N GLY A 91 -6.41 4.95 11.39
CA GLY A 91 -6.96 6.30 11.47
C GLY A 91 -5.88 7.34 11.78
N VAL A 92 -4.94 7.03 12.67
CA VAL A 92 -3.81 7.92 12.97
C VAL A 92 -2.84 8.00 11.80
N ALA A 93 -2.59 6.89 11.10
CA ALA A 93 -1.72 6.90 9.92
C ALA A 93 -2.30 7.77 8.79
N ILE A 94 -3.59 7.60 8.49
CA ILE A 94 -4.30 8.41 7.49
C ILE A 94 -4.33 9.88 7.92
N SER A 95 -4.66 10.16 9.19
CA SER A 95 -4.68 11.53 9.71
C SER A 95 -3.30 12.20 9.62
N ALA A 96 -2.21 11.47 9.89
CA ALA A 96 -0.85 11.99 9.76
C ALA A 96 -0.54 12.31 8.28
N ALA A 97 -0.82 11.38 7.37
CA ALA A 97 -0.60 11.58 5.95
C ALA A 97 -1.35 12.83 5.42
N MET A 98 -2.62 12.99 5.78
CA MET A 98 -3.42 14.15 5.41
C MET A 98 -2.91 15.45 6.04
N TYR A 99 -2.47 15.41 7.30
CA TYR A 99 -1.91 16.57 7.99
C TYR A 99 -0.67 17.12 7.27
N PHE A 100 0.18 16.24 6.72
CA PHE A 100 1.35 16.63 5.93
C PHE A 100 1.05 16.82 4.43
N GLY A 101 -0.22 16.79 4.01
CA GLY A 101 -0.64 17.10 2.65
C GLY A 101 -0.46 15.97 1.62
N LEU A 102 -0.31 14.71 2.06
CA LEU A 102 -0.22 13.58 1.14
C LEU A 102 -1.60 13.23 0.57
N THR A 103 -1.65 12.90 -0.72
CA THR A 103 -2.86 12.32 -1.32
C THR A 103 -2.99 10.86 -0.89
N THR A 104 -4.07 10.52 -0.19
CA THR A 104 -4.26 9.19 0.42
C THR A 104 -5.10 8.26 -0.44
N ALA A 105 -4.71 6.99 -0.55
CA ALA A 105 -5.48 5.92 -1.17
C ALA A 105 -5.45 4.63 -0.33
N GLU A 106 -6.55 3.89 -0.35
CA GLU A 106 -6.69 2.62 0.37
C GLU A 106 -6.85 1.45 -0.61
N TYR A 107 -6.22 0.32 -0.30
CA TYR A 107 -6.25 -0.87 -1.16
C TYR A 107 -6.63 -2.13 -0.39
N SER A 108 -7.54 -2.92 -0.93
CA SER A 108 -7.86 -4.23 -0.36
C SER A 108 -6.72 -5.23 -0.58
N PRO A 109 -6.54 -6.23 0.31
CA PRO A 109 -5.51 -7.25 0.17
C PRO A 109 -5.55 -7.94 -1.20
N ARG A 110 -6.76 -8.21 -1.70
CA ARG A 110 -6.98 -8.82 -3.01
C ARG A 110 -6.52 -7.93 -4.16
N LYS A 111 -6.75 -6.61 -4.07
CA LYS A 111 -6.31 -5.65 -5.10
C LYS A 111 -4.80 -5.54 -5.12
N ILE A 112 -4.14 -5.51 -3.96
CA ILE A 112 -2.68 -5.49 -3.85
C ILE A 112 -2.07 -6.71 -4.54
N LYS A 113 -2.55 -7.91 -4.20
CA LYS A 113 -2.12 -9.18 -4.81
C LYS A 113 -2.37 -9.20 -6.32
N GLN A 114 -3.53 -8.73 -6.76
CA GLN A 114 -3.87 -8.65 -8.19
C GLN A 114 -2.94 -7.71 -8.96
N SER A 115 -2.62 -6.54 -8.39
CA SER A 115 -1.76 -5.54 -9.04
C SER A 115 -0.29 -5.98 -9.10
N VAL A 116 0.23 -6.62 -8.05
CA VAL A 116 1.65 -7.00 -7.98
C VAL A 116 1.94 -8.37 -8.60
N ALA A 117 1.11 -9.38 -8.30
CA ALA A 117 1.34 -10.76 -8.74
C ALA A 117 0.43 -11.20 -9.90
N GLY A 118 -0.45 -10.32 -10.40
CA GLY A 118 -1.40 -10.65 -11.48
C GLY A 118 -2.55 -11.57 -11.05
N ASN A 119 -2.61 -11.98 -9.77
CA ASN A 119 -3.63 -12.86 -9.23
C ASN A 119 -4.00 -12.45 -7.79
N GLY A 120 -5.26 -12.09 -7.57
CA GLY A 120 -5.77 -11.70 -6.25
C GLY A 120 -5.70 -12.79 -5.16
N ASN A 121 -5.50 -14.06 -5.54
CA ASN A 121 -5.33 -15.19 -4.63
C ASN A 121 -3.86 -15.58 -4.38
N ALA A 122 -2.90 -14.78 -4.86
CA ALA A 122 -1.48 -15.06 -4.67
C ALA A 122 -1.11 -15.20 -3.17
N SER A 123 -0.17 -16.10 -2.89
CA SER A 123 0.43 -16.23 -1.56
C SER A 123 1.38 -15.05 -1.28
N LYS A 124 1.72 -14.81 -0.01
CA LYS A 124 2.64 -13.72 0.36
C LYS A 124 4.02 -13.94 -0.24
N GLU A 125 4.46 -15.19 -0.30
CA GLU A 125 5.74 -15.62 -0.90
C GLU A 125 5.76 -15.37 -2.40
N GLN A 126 4.62 -15.59 -3.10
CA GLN A 126 4.50 -15.26 -4.52
C GLN A 126 4.61 -13.76 -4.75
N VAL A 127 3.97 -12.94 -3.91
CA VAL A 127 4.08 -11.47 -4.00
C VAL A 127 5.53 -11.03 -3.76
N ALA A 128 6.19 -11.54 -2.72
CA ALA A 128 7.58 -11.21 -2.41
C ALA A 128 8.52 -11.51 -3.59
N ARG A 129 8.45 -12.72 -4.17
CA ARG A 129 9.26 -13.10 -5.34
C ARG A 129 9.04 -12.20 -6.55
N MET A 130 7.82 -11.75 -6.77
CA MET A 130 7.51 -10.81 -7.85
C MET A 130 8.16 -9.45 -7.62
N ILE A 131 8.19 -8.99 -6.37
CA ILE A 131 8.87 -7.74 -5.99
C ILE A 131 10.39 -7.87 -6.13
N GLU A 132 10.98 -8.96 -5.65
CA GLU A 132 12.41 -9.24 -5.81
C GLU A 132 12.83 -9.19 -7.28
N LYS A 133 12.08 -9.89 -8.14
CA LYS A 133 12.31 -9.89 -9.59
C LYS A 133 12.17 -8.49 -10.22
N GLN A 134 11.22 -7.70 -9.73
CA GLN A 134 10.93 -6.36 -10.24
C GLN A 134 12.06 -5.36 -9.94
N PHE A 135 12.63 -5.43 -8.73
CA PHE A 135 13.66 -4.50 -8.26
C PHE A 135 15.09 -5.05 -8.35
N GLY A 136 15.26 -6.34 -8.63
CA GLY A 136 16.56 -7.00 -8.56
C GLY A 136 17.16 -7.01 -7.15
N ILE A 137 16.30 -7.06 -6.13
CA ILE A 137 16.69 -7.06 -4.70
C ILE A 137 16.41 -8.42 -4.08
N ASP A 138 17.13 -8.72 -3.00
CA ASP A 138 16.88 -9.87 -2.14
C ASP A 138 16.05 -9.41 -0.93
N LEU A 139 14.84 -9.98 -0.77
CA LEU A 139 13.95 -9.71 0.36
C LEU A 139 13.93 -10.87 1.36
N SER A 140 14.83 -11.85 1.25
CA SER A 140 14.88 -13.00 2.16
C SER A 140 15.03 -12.62 3.64
N ASP A 141 15.80 -11.56 3.93
CA ASP A 141 15.98 -11.01 5.28
C ASP A 141 14.96 -9.91 5.64
N ALA A 142 14.08 -9.52 4.71
CA ALA A 142 13.08 -8.50 4.96
C ALA A 142 11.97 -9.03 5.86
N SER A 143 11.54 -8.22 6.83
CA SER A 143 10.35 -8.55 7.61
C SER A 143 9.11 -8.58 6.70
N LEU A 144 8.21 -9.55 6.91
CA LEU A 144 6.95 -9.67 6.17
C LEU A 144 6.15 -8.36 6.10
N ASP A 145 6.08 -7.63 7.21
CA ASP A 145 5.36 -6.34 7.28
C ASP A 145 5.95 -5.30 6.30
N ALA A 146 7.28 -5.27 6.13
CA ALA A 146 7.93 -4.36 5.20
C ALA A 146 7.68 -4.75 3.74
N THR A 147 7.67 -6.05 3.44
CA THR A 147 7.32 -6.57 2.10
C THR A 147 5.85 -6.30 1.77
N ASP A 148 4.95 -6.44 2.73
CA ASP A 148 3.52 -6.11 2.58
C ASP A 148 3.35 -4.59 2.32
N ALA A 149 4.05 -3.72 3.07
CA ALA A 149 4.04 -2.27 2.85
C ALA A 149 4.61 -1.87 1.47
N LEU A 150 5.67 -2.55 1.01
CA LEU A 150 6.21 -2.37 -0.35
C LEU A 150 5.19 -2.78 -1.41
N SER A 151 4.47 -3.88 -1.19
CA SER A 151 3.38 -4.33 -2.08
C SER A 151 2.27 -3.28 -2.20
N VAL A 152 1.91 -2.62 -1.08
CA VAL A 152 0.93 -1.53 -1.06
C VAL A 152 1.41 -0.34 -1.90
N ALA A 153 2.67 0.08 -1.71
CA ALA A 153 3.25 1.19 -2.46
C ALA A 153 3.27 0.92 -3.98
N LEU A 154 3.64 -0.31 -4.37
CA LEU A 154 3.65 -0.74 -5.78
C LEU A 154 2.24 -0.84 -6.37
N CYS A 155 1.28 -1.34 -5.58
CA CYS A 155 -0.11 -1.37 -6.00
C CYS A 155 -0.59 0.05 -6.36
N HIS A 156 -0.25 1.06 -5.56
CA HIS A 156 -0.57 2.45 -5.87
C HIS A 156 0.10 2.94 -7.16
N ALA A 157 1.41 2.70 -7.30
CA ALA A 157 2.17 3.07 -8.49
C ALA A 157 1.59 2.45 -9.78
N PHE A 158 1.18 1.18 -9.74
CA PHE A 158 0.60 0.50 -10.90
C PHE A 158 -0.84 0.93 -11.19
N CYS A 159 -1.65 1.18 -10.15
CA CYS A 159 -3.00 1.73 -10.36
C CYS A 159 -2.96 3.12 -10.99
N ARG A 160 -1.94 3.93 -10.69
CA ARG A 160 -1.71 5.20 -11.37
C ARG A 160 -1.46 5.03 -12.88
N ASP A 161 -0.66 4.03 -13.27
CA ASP A 161 -0.35 3.79 -14.68
C ASP A 161 -1.62 3.37 -15.46
N THR A 162 -2.48 2.55 -14.85
CA THR A 162 -3.79 2.16 -15.44
C THR A 162 -4.77 3.33 -15.62
N LEU A 163 -4.59 4.43 -14.91
CA LEU A 163 -5.40 5.66 -15.09
C LEU A 163 -4.79 6.60 -16.14
N SER A 164 -3.47 6.51 -16.38
CA SER A 164 -2.74 7.33 -17.37
C SER A 164 -2.75 6.72 -18.77
N GLY A 165 -2.87 5.40 -18.88
CA GLY A 165 -3.27 4.73 -20.11
C GLY A 165 -4.79 4.74 -20.21
N THR A 166 -5.34 5.27 -21.30
CA THR A 166 -6.77 5.24 -21.63
C THR A 166 -7.35 3.83 -21.59
N SER A 167 -7.72 3.37 -20.40
CA SER A 167 -8.70 2.32 -20.21
C SER A 167 -10.05 3.04 -20.22
N LYS A 168 -10.63 3.23 -21.41
CA LYS A 168 -12.08 3.44 -21.54
C LYS A 168 -12.73 2.44 -20.60
N SER A 169 -13.46 2.92 -19.58
CA SER A 169 -14.34 2.07 -18.81
C SER A 169 -15.17 1.29 -19.81
N LYS A 170 -14.94 -0.03 -19.96
CA LYS A 170 -15.84 -0.89 -20.71
C LYS A 170 -17.16 -0.82 -19.95
N GLY A 171 -18.07 0.01 -20.47
CA GLY A 171 -19.35 0.24 -19.84
C GLY A 171 -20.13 -1.07 -19.81
N TRP A 172 -21.22 -1.10 -19.04
CA TRP A 172 -22.13 -2.25 -19.02
C TRP A 172 -22.56 -2.68 -20.44
N ALA A 173 -22.67 -1.71 -21.37
CA ALA A 173 -22.93 -1.95 -22.78
C ALA A 173 -21.85 -2.79 -23.49
N ASP A 174 -20.56 -2.57 -23.20
CA ASP A 174 -19.45 -3.32 -23.80
C ASP A 174 -19.39 -4.75 -23.24
N PHE A 175 -19.70 -4.93 -21.96
CA PHE A 175 -19.77 -6.24 -21.32
C PHE A 175 -20.88 -7.12 -21.92
N ILE A 176 -22.05 -6.54 -22.20
CA ILE A 176 -23.17 -7.22 -22.87
C ILE A 176 -22.77 -7.63 -24.29
N LYS A 177 -22.04 -6.77 -25.01
CA LYS A 177 -21.58 -7.04 -26.37
C LYS A 177 -20.58 -8.19 -26.44
N GLU A 178 -19.70 -8.32 -25.44
CA GLU A 178 -18.71 -9.40 -25.35
C GLU A 178 -19.29 -10.70 -24.76
N ASN A 179 -20.40 -10.66 -24.04
CA ASN A 179 -21.01 -11.83 -23.38
C ASN A 179 -22.53 -11.93 -23.64
N PRO A 180 -22.98 -12.07 -24.91
CA PRO A 180 -24.40 -12.07 -25.25
C PRO A 180 -25.20 -13.22 -24.60
N GLY A 181 -24.56 -14.32 -24.22
CA GLY A 181 -25.20 -15.47 -23.57
C GLY A 181 -25.33 -15.38 -22.03
N LYS A 182 -24.78 -14.34 -21.39
CA LYS A 182 -24.78 -14.21 -19.92
C LYS A 182 -25.83 -13.24 -19.38
N VAL A 183 -26.55 -12.55 -20.25
CA VAL A 183 -27.67 -11.68 -19.88
C VAL A 183 -28.95 -12.48 -20.03
N LYS A 184 -29.43 -13.08 -18.94
CA LYS A 184 -30.82 -13.52 -18.87
C LYS A 184 -31.63 -12.35 -18.31
N LEU A 185 -32.53 -11.82 -19.13
CA LEU A 185 -33.61 -10.93 -18.69
C LEU A 185 -34.54 -11.68 -17.75
#